data_AF-A0A960KWV9-F1
#
_entry.id   AF-A0A960KWV9-F1
#
_cell.length_a   1.000
_cell.length_b   1.000
_cell.length_c   1.000
_cell.angle_alpha   90.00
_cell.angle_beta   90.00
_cell.angle_gamma   90.00
#
_symmetry.space_group_name_H-M   'P 1'
#
loop_
_entity.id
_entity.type
_entity.pdbx_description
1 polymer ?
#
loop_
_entity_poly.entity_id
_entity_poly.type
_entity_poly.pdbx_seq_one_letter_code
_entity_poly.pdbx_strand_id
1 'polypeptide(L)'
;MPKPRPILPLGIGLVAGLAIAFVDNVAFGGETSPIVIVGLLLAASASAGWVWGVQGWSAALGIWLWVPLAHLLKHLFGLPDTLQPNTYPSILLLAGFSFLVSALGYAAGLLIHKVQGGRSTDPSD
;
A
#
# COMPACT_ATOMS: atom_id res chain seq x y z
N MET A 1 -13.89 -15.91 -20.13
CA MET A 1 -14.09 -14.85 -19.11
C MET A 1 -13.15 -13.68 -19.43
N PRO A 2 -13.64 -12.44 -19.58
CA PRO A 2 -12.78 -11.29 -19.85
C PRO A 2 -11.82 -11.08 -18.67
N LYS A 3 -10.51 -10.97 -18.94
CA LYS A 3 -9.51 -10.64 -17.92
C LYS A 3 -9.89 -9.31 -17.28
N PRO A 4 -10.03 -9.21 -15.94
CA PRO A 4 -10.26 -7.93 -15.29
C PRO A 4 -9.12 -6.99 -15.66
N ARG A 5 -9.48 -5.76 -16.07
CA ARG A 5 -8.49 -4.74 -16.45
C ARG A 5 -7.83 -4.21 -15.18
N PRO A 6 -6.49 -4.02 -15.16
CA PRO A 6 -5.77 -3.56 -13.98
C PRO A 6 -6.15 -2.13 -13.53
N ILE A 7 -6.98 -1.43 -14.31
CA ILE A 7 -7.42 -0.06 -14.03
C ILE A 7 -8.29 0.01 -12.78
N LEU A 8 -9.20 -0.94 -12.58
CA LEU A 8 -10.09 -0.92 -11.42
C LEU A 8 -9.33 -1.17 -10.11
N PRO A 9 -8.49 -2.21 -9.97
CA PRO A 9 -7.67 -2.39 -8.78
C PRO A 9 -6.74 -1.20 -8.53
N LEU A 10 -6.11 -0.64 -9.58
CA LEU A 10 -5.29 0.57 -9.44
C LEU A 10 -6.09 1.74 -8.86
N GLY A 11 -7.28 2.01 -9.39
CA GLY A 11 -8.14 3.09 -8.91
C GLY A 11 -8.51 2.92 -7.43
N ILE A 12 -8.90 1.71 -7.02
CA ILE A 12 -9.19 1.40 -5.61
C ILE A 12 -7.93 1.58 -4.75
N GLY A 13 -6.79 1.10 -5.24
CA GLY A 13 -5.51 1.23 -4.55
C GLY A 13 -5.10 2.69 -4.34
N LEU A 14 -5.31 3.55 -5.34
CA LEU A 14 -5.05 4.98 -5.22
C LEU A 14 -5.96 5.63 -4.17
N VAL A 15 -7.25 5.29 -4.12
CA VAL A 15 -8.15 5.83 -3.09
C VAL A 15 -7.73 5.35 -1.69
N ALA A 16 -7.39 4.07 -1.55
CA ALA A 16 -6.93 3.50 -0.29
C ALA A 16 -5.59 4.13 0.17
N GLY A 17 -4.62 4.29 -0.74
CA GLY A 17 -3.35 4.93 -0.44
C GLY A 17 -3.51 6.40 -0.04
N LEU A 18 -4.42 7.13 -0.69
CA LEU A 18 -4.75 8.50 -0.31
C LEU A 18 -5.34 8.56 1.11
N ALA A 19 -6.21 7.63 1.48
CA ALA A 19 -6.75 7.54 2.83
C ALA A 19 -5.66 7.25 3.87
N ILE A 20 -4.71 6.36 3.55
CA ILE A 20 -3.56 6.07 4.41
C ILE A 20 -2.67 7.30 4.58
N ALA A 21 -2.36 8.01 3.49
CA ALA A 21 -1.60 9.25 3.54
C ALA A 21 -2.34 10.33 4.35
N PHE A 22 -3.66 10.41 4.26
CA PHE A 22 -4.44 11.30 5.12
C PHE A 22 -4.29 10.94 6.60
N VAL A 23 -4.39 9.67 6.96
CA VAL A 23 -4.18 9.20 8.35
C VAL A 23 -2.78 9.56 8.84
N ASP A 24 -1.75 9.28 8.04
CA ASP A 24 -0.35 9.60 8.33
C ASP A 24 -0.14 11.09 8.65
N ASN A 25 -0.87 11.97 7.96
CA ASN A 25 -0.63 13.41 8.02
C ASN A 25 -1.59 14.17 8.95
N VAL A 26 -2.74 13.59 9.30
CA VAL A 26 -3.81 14.32 10.01
C VAL A 26 -4.26 13.63 11.31
N ALA A 27 -4.12 12.31 11.42
CA ALA A 27 -4.50 11.64 12.67
C ALA A 27 -3.53 12.01 13.80
N PHE A 28 -4.07 12.12 15.03
CA PHE A 28 -3.30 12.37 16.26
C PHE A 28 -2.47 13.66 16.28
N GLY A 29 -2.97 14.75 15.68
CA GLY A 29 -2.27 16.04 15.71
C GLY A 29 -0.97 16.08 14.90
N GLY A 30 -0.77 15.11 14.01
CA GLY A 30 0.46 14.95 13.21
C GLY A 30 1.44 13.93 13.79
N GLU A 31 1.17 13.34 14.96
CA GLU A 31 2.02 12.31 15.57
C GLU A 31 1.42 10.90 15.40
N THR A 32 1.10 10.52 14.17
CA THR A 32 0.73 9.12 13.90
C THR A 32 1.96 8.24 14.08
N SER A 33 1.88 7.26 14.97
CA SER A 33 2.99 6.31 15.18
C SER A 33 3.31 5.59 13.86
N PRO A 34 4.59 5.51 13.43
CA PRO A 34 4.97 4.86 12.18
C PRO A 34 4.46 3.42 12.03
N ILE A 35 4.25 2.72 13.15
CA ILE A 35 3.71 1.36 13.16
C ILE A 35 2.28 1.28 12.59
N VAL A 36 1.48 2.33 12.77
CA VAL A 36 0.10 2.39 12.25
C VAL A 36 0.13 2.42 10.73
N ILE A 37 1.00 3.23 10.14
CA ILE A 37 1.13 3.34 8.68
C ILE A 37 1.69 2.05 8.08
N VAL A 38 2.67 1.43 8.75
CA VAL A 38 3.17 0.10 8.36
C VAL A 38 2.03 -0.93 8.40
N GLY A 39 1.23 -0.96 9.46
CA GLY A 39 0.09 -1.86 9.59
C GLY A 39 -0.97 -1.65 8.51
N LEU A 40 -1.31 -0.39 8.22
CA LEU A 40 -2.28 -0.03 7.18
C LEU A 40 -1.78 -0.41 5.77
N LEU A 41 -0.52 -0.10 5.44
CA LEU A 41 0.09 -0.47 4.16
C LEU A 41 0.12 -1.99 3.97
N LEU A 42 0.50 -2.73 5.01
CA LEU A 42 0.59 -4.18 4.99
C LEU A 42 -0.81 -4.80 4.81
N ALA A 43 -1.79 -4.39 5.61
CA ALA A 43 -3.15 -4.91 5.55
C ALA A 43 -3.87 -4.56 4.23
N ALA A 44 -3.74 -3.32 3.74
CA ALA A 44 -4.35 -2.90 2.49
C ALA A 44 -3.72 -3.64 1.30
N SER A 45 -2.40 -3.77 1.26
CA SER A 45 -1.70 -4.49 0.18
C SER A 45 -1.98 -5.99 0.24
N ALA A 46 -2.06 -6.59 1.43
CA ALA A 46 -2.48 -7.98 1.61
C ALA A 46 -3.92 -8.21 1.12
N SER A 47 -4.83 -7.30 1.41
CA SER A 47 -6.20 -7.36 0.89
C SER A 47 -6.21 -7.31 -0.63
N ALA A 48 -5.37 -6.47 -1.24
CA ALA A 48 -5.25 -6.42 -2.69
C ALA A 48 -4.75 -7.73 -3.31
N GLY A 49 -3.70 -8.33 -2.74
CA GLY A 49 -3.18 -9.63 -3.18
C GLY A 49 -4.18 -10.77 -2.96
N TRP A 50 -4.95 -10.71 -1.88
CA TRP A 50 -5.95 -11.71 -1.55
C TRP A 50 -7.18 -11.64 -2.49
N VAL A 51 -7.71 -10.45 -2.75
CA VAL A 51 -8.95 -10.28 -3.53
C VAL A 51 -8.69 -10.43 -5.03
N TRP A 52 -7.64 -9.81 -5.56
CA TRP A 52 -7.38 -9.75 -7.01
C TRP A 52 -6.24 -10.63 -7.49
N GLY A 53 -5.61 -11.40 -6.59
CA GLY A 53 -4.50 -12.28 -6.94
C GLY A 53 -3.37 -11.51 -7.62
N VAL A 54 -2.85 -12.05 -8.72
CA VAL A 54 -1.74 -11.45 -9.47
C VAL A 54 -2.08 -10.06 -9.98
N GLN A 55 -3.34 -9.76 -10.29
CA GLN A 55 -3.77 -8.45 -10.79
C GLN A 55 -3.79 -7.37 -9.69
N GLY A 56 -3.83 -7.79 -8.42
CA GLY A 56 -3.79 -6.91 -7.25
C GLY A 56 -2.50 -6.11 -7.10
N TRP A 57 -1.44 -6.47 -7.83
CA TRP A 57 -0.17 -5.72 -7.81
C TRP A 57 -0.36 -4.23 -8.14
N SER A 58 -1.28 -3.94 -9.07
CA SER A 58 -1.60 -2.57 -9.49
C SER A 58 -2.26 -1.75 -8.37
N ALA A 59 -3.12 -2.39 -7.56
CA ALA A 59 -3.68 -1.77 -6.37
C ALA A 59 -2.61 -1.54 -5.29
N ALA A 60 -1.72 -2.52 -5.07
CA ALA A 60 -0.62 -2.39 -4.10
C ALA A 60 0.32 -1.24 -4.45
N LEU A 61 0.62 -1.02 -5.73
CA LEU A 61 1.37 0.16 -6.17
C LEU A 61 0.62 1.47 -5.94
N GLY A 62 -0.69 1.49 -6.22
CA GLY A 62 -1.52 2.66 -5.94
C GLY A 62 -1.57 3.01 -4.45
N ILE A 63 -1.64 1.99 -3.59
CA ILE A 63 -1.60 2.13 -2.12
C ILE A 63 -0.28 2.74 -1.68
N TRP A 64 0.83 2.17 -2.15
CA TRP A 64 2.18 2.57 -1.77
C TRP A 64 2.50 4.01 -2.17
N LEU A 65 2.15 4.42 -3.39
CA LEU A 65 2.63 5.67 -4.02
C LEU A 65 2.38 6.91 -3.16
N TRP A 66 1.25 6.96 -2.46
CA TRP A 66 0.80 8.18 -1.77
C TRP A 66 1.63 8.54 -0.54
N VAL A 67 2.19 7.57 0.17
CA VAL A 67 3.00 7.83 1.38
C VAL A 67 4.27 8.63 1.03
N PRO A 68 5.20 8.14 0.20
CA PRO A 68 6.38 8.92 -0.16
C PRO A 68 6.04 10.19 -0.94
N LEU A 69 4.96 10.18 -1.73
CA LEU A 69 4.54 11.37 -2.47
C LEU A 69 4.07 12.50 -1.54
N ALA A 70 3.36 12.19 -0.46
CA ALA A 70 2.94 13.19 0.52
C ALA A 70 4.14 13.93 1.14
N HIS A 71 5.16 13.19 1.58
CA HIS A 71 6.39 13.79 2.13
C HIS A 71 7.21 14.52 1.06
N LEU A 72 7.28 14.00 -0.16
CA LEU A 72 7.93 14.70 -1.27
C LEU A 72 7.27 16.04 -1.57
N LEU A 73 5.93 16.08 -1.64
CA LEU A 73 5.20 17.31 -1.87
C LEU A 73 5.40 18.30 -0.71
N LYS A 74 5.34 17.83 0.55
CA LYS A 74 5.65 18.67 1.71
C LYS A 74 7.05 19.27 1.63
N HIS A 75 8.06 18.47 1.29
CA HIS A 75 9.43 18.93 1.10
C HIS A 75 9.53 19.98 -0.01
N LEU A 76 8.93 19.73 -1.18
CA LEU A 76 8.95 20.65 -2.32
C LEU A 76 8.27 21.99 -2.03
N PHE A 77 7.21 21.98 -1.22
CA PHE A 77 6.48 23.19 -0.84
C PHE A 77 6.97 23.83 0.48
N GLY A 78 8.01 23.29 1.11
CA GLY A 78 8.53 23.80 2.39
C GLY A 78 7.53 23.71 3.54
N LEU A 79 6.61 22.74 3.50
CA LEU A 79 5.58 22.55 4.52
C LEU A 79 6.15 21.78 5.73
N PRO A 80 5.56 21.97 6.93
CA PRO A 80 5.89 21.15 8.09
C PRO A 80 5.71 19.65 7.81
N ASP A 81 6.74 18.88 8.16
CA ASP A 81 6.80 17.44 7.92
C ASP A 81 7.15 16.68 9.18
N THR A 82 6.51 15.53 9.35
CA THR A 82 6.72 14.58 10.44
C THR A 82 7.99 13.76 10.20
N LEU A 83 8.44 13.63 8.94
CA LEU A 83 9.69 12.99 8.59
C LEU A 83 10.88 13.88 8.98
N GLN A 84 11.64 13.48 9.99
CA GLN A 84 12.85 14.18 10.43
C GLN A 84 14.07 13.24 10.39
N PRO A 85 15.14 13.58 9.65
CA PRO A 85 15.32 14.81 8.88
C PRO A 85 14.54 14.82 7.56
N ASN A 86 13.92 15.95 7.21
CA ASN A 86 13.18 16.13 5.95
C ASN A 86 14.14 16.42 4.78
N THR A 87 14.71 15.36 4.19
CA THR A 87 15.66 15.46 3.07
C THR A 87 15.31 14.44 1.97
N TYR A 88 15.75 14.70 0.73
CA TYR A 88 15.54 13.75 -0.37
C TYR A 88 16.01 12.32 -0.06
N PRO A 89 17.19 12.08 0.57
CA PRO A 89 17.59 10.74 0.97
C PRO A 89 16.63 10.08 1.97
N SER A 90 16.14 10.82 2.98
CA SER A 90 15.16 10.29 3.94
C SER A 90 13.85 9.91 3.27
N ILE A 91 13.37 10.74 2.35
CA ILE A 91 12.14 10.48 1.59
C ILE A 91 12.32 9.26 0.68
N LEU A 92 13.50 9.10 0.07
CA LEU A 92 13.82 7.93 -0.74
C LEU A 92 13.89 6.65 0.10
N LEU A 93 14.50 6.70 1.29
CA LEU A 93 14.52 5.59 2.24
C LEU A 93 13.12 5.20 2.68
N LEU A 94 12.26 6.20 2.98
CA LEU A 94 10.86 5.98 3.30
C LEU A 94 10.11 5.33 2.12
N ALA A 95 10.33 5.80 0.89
CA ALA A 95 9.74 5.22 -0.32
C ALA A 95 10.13 3.74 -0.47
N GLY A 96 11.41 3.41 -0.29
CA GLY A 96 11.91 2.04 -0.35
C GLY A 96 11.36 1.15 0.77
N PHE A 97 11.32 1.65 2.00
CA PHE A 97 10.80 0.93 3.16
C PHE A 97 9.29 0.64 3.01
N SER A 98 8.50 1.67 2.70
CA SER A 98 7.04 1.53 2.49
C SER A 98 6.72 0.64 1.28
N PHE A 99 7.56 0.66 0.23
CA PHE A 99 7.45 -0.26 -0.90
C PHE A 99 7.63 -1.71 -0.44
N LEU A 100 8.67 -1.99 0.35
CA LEU A 100 8.94 -3.32 0.88
C LEU A 100 7.77 -3.82 1.73
N VAL A 101 7.24 -2.99 2.64
CA VAL A 101 6.06 -3.33 3.46
C VAL A 101 4.86 -3.67 2.59
N SER A 102 4.58 -2.85 1.57
CA SER A 102 3.46 -3.06 0.65
C SER A 102 3.65 -4.34 -0.19
N ALA A 103 4.86 -4.60 -0.67
CA ALA A 103 5.21 -5.81 -1.41
C ALA A 103 5.06 -7.07 -0.55
N LEU A 104 5.49 -7.04 0.71
CA LEU A 104 5.33 -8.14 1.66
C LEU A 104 3.85 -8.40 1.98
N GLY A 105 3.07 -7.35 2.25
CA GLY A 105 1.63 -7.46 2.43
C GLY A 105 0.98 -8.12 1.21
N TYR A 106 1.22 -7.58 0.02
CA TYR A 106 0.72 -8.13 -1.24
C TYR A 106 1.11 -9.60 -1.44
N ALA A 107 2.39 -9.96 -1.21
CA ALA A 107 2.86 -11.32 -1.35
C ALA A 107 2.13 -12.27 -0.39
N ALA A 108 1.92 -11.87 0.86
CA ALA A 108 1.15 -12.66 1.84
C ALA A 108 -0.30 -12.86 1.38
N GLY A 109 -0.97 -11.80 0.93
CA GLY A 109 -2.32 -11.88 0.37
C GLY A 109 -2.42 -12.79 -0.86
N LEU A 110 -1.43 -12.69 -1.76
CA LEU A 110 -1.36 -13.51 -2.97
C LEU A 110 -1.19 -14.99 -2.64
N LEU A 111 -0.44 -15.34 -1.60
CA LEU A 111 -0.32 -16.73 -1.14
C LEU A 111 -1.67 -17.26 -0.66
N ILE A 112 -2.43 -16.47 0.12
CA ILE A 112 -3.77 -16.84 0.57
C ILE A 112 -4.71 -17.06 -0.63
N HIS A 113 -4.69 -16.15 -1.60
CA HIS A 113 -5.49 -16.27 -2.83
C HIS A 113 -5.21 -17.59 -3.57
N LYS A 114 -3.93 -17.95 -3.73
CA LYS A 114 -3.51 -19.19 -4.39
C LYS A 114 -3.96 -20.45 -3.64
N VAL A 115 -3.84 -20.45 -2.32
CA VAL A 115 -4.28 -21.59 -1.49
C VAL A 115 -5.79 -21.79 -1.58
N GLN A 116 -6.57 -20.71 -1.59
CA GLN A 116 -8.03 -20.79 -1.75
C GLN A 116 -8.45 -21.26 -3.15
N GLY A 117 -7.81 -20.73 -4.21
CA GLY A 117 -8.08 -21.16 -5.59
C GLY A 117 -7.69 -22.62 -5.88
N GLY A 118 -6.67 -23.15 -5.20
CA GLY A 118 -6.27 -24.56 -5.32
C GLY A 118 -7.24 -25.54 -4.63
N ARG A 119 -7.87 -25.14 -3.52
CA ARG A 119 -8.88 -25.98 -2.83
C ARG A 119 -10.16 -26.18 -3.64
N SER A 120 -10.58 -25.18 -4.41
CA SER A 120 -11.79 -25.28 -5.25
C SER A 120 -11.67 -26.23 -6.46
N THR A 121 -10.49 -26.82 -6.69
CA THR A 121 -10.22 -27.71 -7.83
C THR A 121 -9.89 -29.15 -7.42
N ASP A 122 -9.94 -29.46 -6.12
CA ASP A 122 -9.74 -30.83 -5.63
C ASP A 122 -11.08 -31.61 -5.72
N PRO A 123 -11.19 -32.67 -6.54
CA PRO A 123 -12.45 -33.40 -6.74
C PRO A 123 -12.78 -34.38 -5.59
N SER A 124 -12.25 -34.14 -4.39
CA SER A 124 -12.45 -34.99 -3.20
C SER A 124 -13.50 -34.46 -2.19
N ASP A 125 -14.22 -33.39 -2.54
CA ASP A 125 -15.42 -32.90 -1.83
C ASP A 125 -16.73 -33.42 -2.45
#